data_AF-A0A523F196-F1
#
_entry.id   AF-A0A523F196-F1
#
_cell.length_a   1.000
_cell.length_b   1.000
_cell.length_c   1.000
_cell.angle_alpha   90.00
_cell.angle_beta   90.00
_cell.angle_gamma   90.00
#
_symmetry.space_group_name_H-M   'P 1'
#
loop_
_entity.id
_entity.type
_entity.pdbx_description
1 polymer ?
#
loop_
_entity_poly.entity_id
_entity_poly.type
_entity_poly.pdbx_seq_one_letter_code
_entity_poly.pdbx_strand_id
1 'polypeptide(L)'
;MATRTDMTELRMDLERLRDNLVAGTLQERHAWDLLDRTGALLDQAQGGPLEENLRIIYSLVSVVWNNLRLQKRLHDAIPGE
;
A
#
# COMPACT_ATOMS: atom_id res chain seq x y z
N MET A 1 10.91 17.07 -1.67
CA MET A 1 11.98 16.24 -2.29
C MET A 1 12.16 15.06 -1.36
N ALA A 2 11.82 13.85 -1.80
CA ALA A 2 11.82 12.67 -0.94
C ALA A 2 13.22 12.44 -0.33
N THR A 3 13.27 12.39 0.99
CA THR A 3 14.52 12.24 1.74
C THR A 3 14.89 10.76 1.89
N ARG A 4 16.16 10.49 2.21
CA ARG A 4 16.63 9.14 2.56
C ARG A 4 15.82 8.53 3.72
N THR A 5 15.35 9.36 4.64
CA THR A 5 14.48 8.96 5.74
C THR A 5 13.14 8.47 5.23
N ASP A 6 12.49 9.22 4.32
CA ASP A 6 11.20 8.84 3.73
C ASP A 6 11.26 7.48 3.03
N MET A 7 12.34 7.21 2.29
CA MET A 7 12.55 5.93 1.61
C MET A 7 12.81 4.78 2.60
N THR A 8 13.47 5.05 3.72
CA THR A 8 13.73 4.04 4.76
C THR A 8 12.44 3.66 5.47
N GLU A 9 11.62 4.66 5.80
CA GLU A 9 10.32 4.43 6.42
C GLU A 9 9.35 3.73 5.46
N LEU A 10 9.31 4.13 4.18
CA LEU A 10 8.53 3.44 3.15
C LEU A 10 8.92 1.97 3.04
N ARG A 11 10.21 1.64 3.11
CA ARG A 11 10.69 0.25 3.12
C ARG A 11 10.14 -0.52 4.33
N MET A 12 10.22 0.07 5.52
CA MET A 12 9.71 -0.57 6.74
C MET A 12 8.20 -0.79 6.68
N ASP A 13 7.45 0.17 6.13
CA ASP A 13 6.00 0.04 5.95
C ASP A 13 5.66 -1.08 4.96
N LEU A 14 6.42 -1.22 3.87
CA LEU A 14 6.26 -2.30 2.90
C LEU A 14 6.60 -3.68 3.49
N GLU A 15 7.65 -3.78 4.31
CA GLU A 15 7.98 -5.00 5.04
C GLU A 15 6.84 -5.40 5.99
N ARG A 16 6.30 -4.43 6.73
CA ARG A 16 5.16 -4.65 7.62
C ARG A 16 3.89 -5.02 6.85
N LEU A 17 3.65 -4.42 5.69
CA LEU A 17 2.53 -4.76 4.81
C LEU A 17 2.63 -6.23 4.38
N ARG A 18 3.81 -6.67 3.92
CA ARG A 18 4.07 -8.06 3.53
C ARG A 18 3.82 -9.01 4.70
N ASP A 19 4.38 -8.72 5.86
CA ASP A 19 4.28 -9.62 7.01
C ASP A 19 2.82 -9.78 7.48
N ASN A 20 2.07 -8.69 7.52
CA ASN A 20 0.64 -8.72 7.83
C ASN A 20 -0.19 -9.43 6.76
N LEU A 21 0.17 -9.28 5.47
CA LEU A 21 -0.51 -9.96 4.37
C LEU A 21 -0.31 -11.48 4.48
N VAL A 22 0.93 -11.93 4.71
CA VAL A 22 1.26 -13.35 4.87
C VAL A 22 0.60 -13.94 6.12
N ALA A 23 0.55 -13.19 7.22
CA ALA A 23 -0.13 -13.60 8.45
C ALA A 23 -1.66 -13.60 8.33
N GLY A 24 -2.24 -13.06 7.25
CA GLY A 24 -3.69 -12.89 7.11
C GLY A 24 -4.29 -11.87 8.09
N THR A 25 -3.47 -11.02 8.70
CA THR A 25 -3.88 -10.01 9.68
C THR A 25 -3.93 -8.60 9.09
N LEU A 26 -3.73 -8.46 7.79
CA LEU A 26 -3.66 -7.18 7.12
C LEU A 26 -5.00 -6.42 7.22
N GLN A 27 -4.93 -5.23 7.81
CA GLN A 27 -6.06 -4.31 7.91
C GLN A 27 -6.13 -3.40 6.68
N GLU A 28 -7.34 -3.18 6.18
CA GLU A 28 -7.63 -2.27 5.06
C GLU A 28 -7.03 -0.88 5.27
N ARG A 29 -7.16 -0.33 6.48
CA ARG A 29 -6.62 0.99 6.84
C ARG A 29 -5.11 1.09 6.66
N HIS A 30 -4.37 0.05 7.04
CA HIS A 30 -2.91 0.06 6.91
C HIS A 30 -2.47 0.02 5.44
N ALA A 31 -3.17 -0.74 4.58
CA ALA A 31 -2.92 -0.72 3.15
C ALA A 31 -3.25 0.65 2.52
N TRP A 32 -4.33 1.30 2.99
CA TRP A 32 -4.70 2.65 2.56
C TRP A 32 -3.66 3.70 2.97
N ASP A 33 -3.24 3.72 4.24
CA ASP A 33 -2.27 4.70 4.74
C ASP A 33 -0.95 4.62 3.95
N LEU A 34 -0.50 3.41 3.61
CA LEU A 34 0.67 3.19 2.77
C LEU A 34 0.46 3.62 1.32
N LEU A 35 -0.74 3.43 0.77
CA LEU A 35 -1.10 3.89 -0.58
C LEU A 35 -1.04 5.41 -0.67
N ASP A 36 -1.66 6.09 0.29
CA ASP A 36 -1.69 7.55 0.40
C ASP A 36 -0.28 8.14 0.52
N ARG A 37 0.52 7.56 1.43
CA ARG A 37 1.92 7.94 1.61
C ARG A 37 2.75 7.75 0.35
N THR A 38 2.60 6.61 -0.33
CA THR A 38 3.34 6.33 -1.57
C THR A 38 2.93 7.30 -2.68
N GLY A 39 1.64 7.66 -2.76
CA GLY A 39 1.15 8.69 -3.69
C GLY A 39 1.81 10.04 -3.45
N ALA A 40 1.86 10.50 -2.20
CA ALA A 40 2.53 11.74 -1.83
C ALA A 40 4.03 11.74 -2.18
N LEU A 41 4.71 10.60 -2.02
CA LEU A 41 6.12 10.46 -2.39
C LEU A 41 6.31 10.45 -3.91
N LEU A 42 5.41 9.80 -4.65
CA LEU A 42 5.42 9.78 -6.11
C LEU A 42 5.26 11.20 -6.68
N ASP A 43 4.33 11.99 -6.15
CA ASP A 43 4.13 13.38 -6.55
C ASP A 43 5.38 14.23 -6.31
N GLN A 44 6.08 14.00 -5.20
CA GLN A 44 7.35 14.68 -4.90
C GLN A 44 8.54 14.21 -5.74
N ALA A 45 8.43 13.05 -6.39
CA ALA A 45 9.49 12.42 -7.15
C ALA A 45 9.30 12.53 -8.67
N GLN A 46 8.26 13.21 -9.15
CA GLN A 46 7.99 13.40 -10.58
C GLN A 46 9.19 13.98 -11.33
N GLY A 47 9.54 13.39 -12.47
CA GLY A 47 10.72 13.71 -13.27
C GLY A 47 12.05 13.31 -12.63
N GLY A 48 12.01 12.65 -11.47
CA GLY A 48 13.17 12.23 -10.71
C GLY A 48 13.52 10.75 -10.90
N PRO A 49 14.71 10.33 -10.45
CA PRO A 49 15.20 8.95 -10.62
C PRO A 49 14.41 7.89 -9.85
N LEU A 50 13.50 8.31 -8.95
CA LEU A 50 12.70 7.42 -8.12
C LEU A 50 11.24 7.29 -8.59
N GLU A 51 10.80 8.09 -9.56
CA GLU A 51 9.40 8.13 -10.01
C GLU A 51 8.89 6.74 -10.40
N GLU A 52 9.64 6.02 -11.22
CA GLU A 52 9.22 4.71 -11.73
C GLU A 52 9.10 3.68 -10.61
N ASN A 53 10.06 3.66 -9.68
CA ASN A 53 10.02 2.76 -8.53
C ASN A 53 8.80 3.06 -7.63
N LEU A 54 8.52 4.34 -7.38
CA LEU A 54 7.36 4.75 -6.58
C LEU A 54 6.04 4.47 -7.30
N ARG A 55 6.00 4.57 -8.63
CA ARG A 55 4.83 4.18 -9.43
C ARG A 55 4.56 2.68 -9.35
N ILE A 56 5.61 1.85 -9.39
CA ILE A 56 5.50 0.40 -9.20
C ILE A 56 4.97 0.09 -7.78
N ILE A 57 5.55 0.70 -6.75
CA ILE A 57 5.12 0.50 -5.36
C ILE A 57 3.65 0.93 -5.20
N TYR A 58 3.27 2.10 -5.70
CA TYR A 58 1.90 2.61 -5.64
C TYR A 58 0.92 1.63 -6.30
N SER A 59 1.26 1.12 -7.48
CA SER A 59 0.45 0.12 -8.19
C SER A 59 0.26 -1.16 -7.38
N LEU A 60 1.34 -1.69 -6.78
CA LEU A 60 1.28 -2.89 -5.96
C LEU A 60 0.42 -2.71 -4.71
N VAL A 61 0.60 -1.60 -3.98
CA VAL A 61 -0.19 -1.30 -2.78
C VAL A 61 -1.66 -1.08 -3.14
N SER A 62 -1.95 -0.47 -4.30
CA SER A 62 -3.31 -0.31 -4.81
C SER A 62 -4.00 -1.66 -5.07
N VAL A 63 -3.28 -2.62 -5.66
CA VAL A 63 -3.80 -3.99 -5.85
C VAL A 63 -4.12 -4.65 -4.52
N VAL A 64 -3.22 -4.55 -3.53
CA VAL A 64 -3.45 -5.11 -2.18
C VAL A 64 -4.69 -4.50 -1.55
N TRP A 65 -4.82 -3.16 -1.56
CA TRP A 65 -5.97 -2.47 -1.00
C TRP A 65 -7.29 -2.85 -1.70
N ASN A 66 -7.30 -2.90 -3.03
CA ASN A 66 -8.48 -3.31 -3.79
C ASN A 66 -8.90 -4.75 -3.49
N ASN A 67 -7.94 -5.67 -3.34
CA ASN A 67 -8.21 -7.05 -2.99
C ASN A 67 -8.84 -7.18 -1.59
N LEU A 68 -8.34 -6.43 -0.60
CA LEU A 68 -8.94 -6.41 0.74
C LEU A 68 -10.38 -5.91 0.71
N ARG A 69 -10.65 -4.84 -0.06
CA ARG A 69 -12.01 -4.30 -0.23
C ARG A 69 -12.93 -5.30 -0.93
N LEU A 70 -12.44 -6.01 -1.94
CA LEU A 70 -13.20 -7.04 -2.63
C LEU A 70 -13.53 -8.20 -1.68
N GLN A 71 -12.55 -8.69 -0.91
CA GLN A 71 -12.76 -9.76 0.08
C GLN A 71 -13.81 -9.38 1.11
N LYS A 72 -13.74 -8.15 1.67
CA LYS A 72 -14.73 -7.65 2.62
C LYS A 72 -16.12 -7.58 2.01
N ARG A 73 -16.25 -7.03 0.80
CA ARG A 73 -17.52 -6.99 0.07
C ARG A 73 -18.08 -8.38 -0.22
N LEU A 74 -17.23 -9.34 -0.58
CA LEU A 74 -17.64 -10.73 -0.80
C LEU A 74 -18.12 -11.37 0.51
N HIS A 75 -17.45 -11.11 1.63
CA HIS A 75 -17.88 -11.57 2.95
C HIS A 75 -19.24 -10.95 3.36
N ASP A 76 -19.40 -9.64 3.21
CA ASP A 76 -20.65 -8.92 3.51
C ASP A 76 -21.81 -9.33 2.59
N ALA A 77 -21.52 -9.82 1.38
CA ALA A 77 -22.51 -10.23 0.39
C ALA A 77 -22.97 -11.70 0.56
N ILE A 78 -22.37 -12.48 1.46
CA ILE A 78 -22.85 -13.83 1.80
C ILE A 78 -24.03 -13.67 2.78
N PRO A 79 -25.28 -13.92 2.35
CA PRO A 79 -26.43 -13.85 3.25
C PRO A 79 -26.55 -15.20 3.96
N GLY A 80 -26.39 -15.22 5.30
CA GLY A 80 -26.75 -16.37 6.13
C GLY A 80 -25.77 -16.69 7.25
N GLU A 81 -25.88 -15.94 8.35
CA GLU A 81 -26.22 -16.51 9.65
C GLU A 81 -27.52 -15.87 10.14
#